data_AF-A0A069EUD0-F1
#
_entry.id   AF-A0A069EUD0-F1
#
_cell.length_a   1.000
_cell.length_b   1.000
_cell.length_c   1.000
_cell.angle_alpha   90.00
_cell.angle_beta   90.00
_cell.angle_gamma   90.00
#
_symmetry.space_group_name_H-M   'P 1'
#
loop_
_entity.id
_entity.type
_entity.pdbx_description
1 polymer ?
#
loop_
_entity_poly.entity_id
_entity_poly.type
_entity_poly.pdbx_seq_one_letter_code
_entity_poly.pdbx_strand_id
1 'polypeptide(L)'
;MDSKGIKLSQVSKERIDLIISHLEHYVPKDPRPFVVKLSLMHGIENYSITSELPTELSSGAWDMGSIINGNDYLLAKHLIINELKEEVEDEKTIRDYMKRFIELGVAHIASLLESDDAIFEEEFLIKLLTA
;
A
#
# COMPACT_ATOMS: atom_id res chain seq x y z
N MET A 1 8.81 14.96 -7.57
CA MET A 1 7.72 14.53 -6.67
C MET A 1 7.83 13.02 -6.50
N ASP A 2 7.98 12.57 -5.27
CA ASP A 2 8.11 11.15 -4.93
C ASP A 2 7.63 10.87 -3.50
N SER A 3 7.61 9.60 -3.14
CA SER A 3 7.20 9.11 -1.82
C SER A 3 8.27 9.25 -0.74
N LYS A 4 9.39 9.91 -1.02
CA LYS A 4 10.49 10.00 -0.05
C LYS A 4 10.00 10.68 1.23
N GLY A 5 10.38 10.11 2.37
CA GLY A 5 10.00 10.60 3.69
C GLY A 5 8.71 10.00 4.25
N ILE A 6 8.00 9.16 3.49
CA ILE A 6 6.95 8.31 4.07
C ILE A 6 7.61 7.24 4.95
N LYS A 7 7.20 7.23 6.22
CA LYS A 7 7.63 6.24 7.21
C LYS A 7 6.45 5.37 7.62
N LEU A 8 6.51 4.11 7.27
CA LEU A 8 5.53 3.10 7.63
C LEU A 8 5.81 2.54 9.02
N SER A 9 4.82 1.90 9.61
CA SER A 9 4.98 1.15 10.85
C SER A 9 5.91 -0.05 10.68
N GLN A 10 6.54 -0.46 11.78
CA GLN A 10 7.36 -1.67 11.81
C GLN A 10 6.52 -2.92 11.49
N VAL A 11 5.26 -2.95 11.96
CA VAL A 11 4.29 -4.01 11.66
C VAL A 11 4.01 -4.07 10.15
N SER A 12 3.82 -2.94 9.48
CA SER A 12 3.63 -2.91 8.03
C SER A 12 4.88 -3.36 7.27
N LYS A 13 6.09 -3.06 7.75
CA LYS A 13 7.31 -3.62 7.17
C LYS A 13 7.32 -5.15 7.23
N GLU A 14 6.98 -5.72 8.38
CA GLU A 14 6.93 -7.18 8.58
C GLU A 14 5.87 -7.83 7.68
N ARG A 15 4.68 -7.22 7.58
CA ARG A 15 3.63 -7.65 6.65
C ARG A 15 4.04 -7.54 5.18
N ILE A 16 4.77 -6.50 4.80
CA ILE A 16 5.32 -6.38 3.44
C ILE A 16 6.30 -7.53 3.16
N ASP A 17 7.18 -7.85 4.09
CA ASP A 17 8.11 -8.98 3.92
C ASP A 17 7.36 -10.32 3.80
N LEU A 18 6.28 -10.51 4.56
CA LEU A 18 5.39 -11.66 4.45
C LEU A 18 4.74 -11.74 3.05
N ILE A 19 4.18 -10.64 2.56
CA ILE A 19 3.56 -10.61 1.22
C ILE A 19 4.63 -10.91 0.15
N ILE A 20 5.83 -10.35 0.29
CA ILE A 20 6.95 -10.62 -0.62
C ILE A 20 7.30 -12.11 -0.63
N SER A 21 7.36 -12.80 0.51
CA SER A 21 7.71 -14.22 0.54
C SER A 21 6.69 -15.11 -0.18
N HIS A 22 5.42 -14.70 -0.24
CA HIS A 22 4.39 -15.41 -1.02
C HIS A 22 4.50 -15.09 -2.53
N LEU A 23 4.93 -13.88 -2.88
CA LEU A 23 4.93 -13.40 -4.27
C LEU A 23 6.27 -13.54 -5.00
N GLU A 24 7.37 -13.80 -4.31
CA GLU A 24 8.72 -13.77 -4.89
C GLU A 24 8.90 -14.72 -6.07
N HIS A 25 8.14 -15.81 -6.10
CA HIS A 25 8.15 -16.80 -7.18
C HIS A 25 7.41 -16.32 -8.45
N TYR A 26 6.51 -15.35 -8.31
CA TYR A 26 5.65 -14.85 -9.38
C TYR A 26 6.10 -13.48 -9.92
N VAL A 27 6.84 -12.70 -9.13
CA VAL A 27 7.28 -11.35 -9.49
C VAL A 27 8.75 -11.38 -9.93
N PRO A 28 9.05 -11.26 -11.23
CA PRO A 28 10.39 -11.54 -11.77
C PRO A 28 11.47 -10.50 -11.42
N LYS A 29 11.09 -9.32 -10.90
CA LYS A 29 12.06 -8.28 -10.52
C LYS A 29 11.53 -7.33 -9.46
N ASP A 30 12.24 -7.28 -8.33
CA ASP A 30 12.04 -6.36 -7.21
C ASP A 30 10.60 -6.38 -6.63
N PRO A 31 10.27 -7.37 -5.79
CA PRO A 31 8.92 -7.56 -5.27
C PRO A 31 8.50 -6.45 -4.29
N ARG A 32 9.45 -5.73 -3.68
CA ARG A 32 9.11 -4.67 -2.70
C ARG A 32 8.38 -3.49 -3.34
N PRO A 33 8.90 -2.83 -4.40
CA PRO A 33 8.15 -1.80 -5.10
C PRO A 33 6.77 -2.25 -5.57
N PHE A 34 6.66 -3.49 -6.03
CA PHE A 34 5.39 -4.07 -6.44
C PHE A 34 4.40 -4.15 -5.27
N VAL A 35 4.80 -4.77 -4.16
CA VAL A 35 3.95 -4.92 -2.96
C VAL A 35 3.51 -3.57 -2.40
N VAL A 36 4.41 -2.59 -2.31
CA VAL A 36 4.06 -1.25 -1.80
C VAL A 36 3.05 -0.55 -2.71
N LYS A 37 3.21 -0.64 -4.04
CA LYS A 37 2.26 -0.05 -5.00
C LYS A 37 0.92 -0.77 -4.98
N LEU A 38 0.94 -2.10 -4.90
CA LEU A 38 -0.26 -2.92 -4.74
C LEU A 38 -1.02 -2.50 -3.49
N SER A 39 -0.34 -2.40 -2.35
CA SER A 39 -0.96 -1.97 -1.10
C SER A 39 -1.51 -0.55 -1.16
N LEU A 40 -0.84 0.38 -1.84
CA LEU A 40 -1.37 1.72 -2.04
C LEU A 40 -2.68 1.69 -2.85
N MET A 41 -2.68 1.01 -3.99
CA MET A 41 -3.87 0.94 -4.86
C MET A 41 -5.02 0.22 -4.17
N HIS A 42 -4.75 -0.93 -3.54
CA HIS A 42 -5.72 -1.68 -2.75
C HIS A 42 -6.28 -0.86 -1.60
N GLY A 43 -5.40 -0.09 -0.93
CA GLY A 43 -5.76 0.85 0.11
C GLY A 43 -6.73 1.92 -0.37
N ILE A 44 -6.43 2.57 -1.50
CA ILE A 44 -7.29 3.59 -2.12
C ILE A 44 -8.64 3.00 -2.55
N GLU A 45 -8.67 1.79 -3.07
CA GLU A 45 -9.91 1.16 -3.55
C GLU A 45 -10.85 0.73 -2.41
N ASN A 46 -10.29 0.22 -1.30
CA ASN A 46 -11.07 -0.45 -0.26
C ASN A 46 -11.31 0.41 0.99
N TYR A 47 -10.62 1.54 1.12
CA TYR A 47 -10.70 2.40 2.30
C TYR A 47 -10.98 3.85 1.89
N SER A 48 -11.61 4.58 2.81
CA SER A 48 -11.74 6.03 2.68
C SER A 48 -10.68 6.73 3.52
N ILE A 49 -10.49 8.01 3.27
CA ILE A 49 -9.53 8.85 3.99
C ILE A 49 -9.84 8.93 5.49
N THR A 50 -11.10 8.76 5.85
CA THR A 50 -11.59 8.74 7.24
C THR A 50 -11.50 7.37 7.89
N SER A 51 -11.20 6.29 7.15
CA SER A 51 -11.10 4.93 7.69
C SER A 51 -10.10 4.87 8.83
N GLU A 52 -10.50 4.35 9.98
CA GLU A 52 -9.66 4.30 11.18
C GLU A 52 -8.35 3.55 10.93
N LEU A 53 -7.24 4.13 11.37
CA LEU A 53 -5.93 3.49 11.30
C LEU A 53 -5.70 2.73 12.61
N PRO A 54 -5.50 1.40 12.58
CA PRO A 54 -5.18 0.62 13.78
C PRO A 54 -4.01 1.22 14.55
N THR A 55 -4.06 1.10 15.89
CA THR A 55 -3.10 1.79 16.78
C THR A 55 -1.66 1.35 16.52
N GLU A 56 -1.46 0.07 16.23
CA GLU A 56 -0.16 -0.52 15.89
C GLU A 56 0.44 0.03 14.58
N LEU A 57 -0.37 0.63 13.70
CA LEU A 57 0.06 1.22 12.43
C LEU A 57 0.29 2.74 12.53
N SER A 58 -0.05 3.35 13.66
CA SER A 58 0.02 4.80 13.84
C SER A 58 1.46 5.33 13.94
N SER A 59 2.40 4.52 14.43
CA SER A 59 3.80 4.94 14.59
C SER A 59 4.61 4.67 13.30
N GLY A 60 5.29 5.70 12.78
CA GLY A 60 6.18 5.55 11.62
C GLY A 60 7.61 5.20 12.06
N ALA A 61 8.07 3.99 11.73
CA ALA A 61 9.39 3.48 12.13
C ALA A 61 10.31 3.18 10.94
N TRP A 62 9.75 2.71 9.81
CA TRP A 62 10.49 2.23 8.66
C TRP A 62 10.33 3.17 7.45
N ASP A 63 11.44 3.68 6.92
CA ASP A 63 11.45 4.50 5.71
C ASP A 63 11.39 3.59 4.47
N MET A 64 10.34 3.75 3.67
CA MET A 64 10.13 2.92 2.47
C MET A 64 10.90 3.44 1.24
N GLY A 65 11.52 4.63 1.32
CA GLY A 65 12.26 5.24 0.22
C GLY A 65 11.37 5.81 -0.90
N SER A 66 12.00 6.03 -2.06
CA SER A 66 11.37 6.65 -3.25
C SER A 66 10.75 5.60 -4.18
N ILE A 67 9.88 4.75 -3.63
CA ILE A 67 9.23 3.65 -4.37
C ILE A 67 8.14 4.16 -5.30
N ILE A 68 7.32 5.12 -4.86
CA ILE A 68 6.24 5.71 -5.66
C ILE A 68 6.78 7.06 -6.18
N ASN A 69 7.11 7.11 -7.46
CA ASN A 69 7.73 8.28 -8.09
C ASN A 69 7.17 8.52 -9.49
N GLY A 70 7.42 9.72 -10.05
CA GLY A 70 7.01 10.07 -11.40
C GLY A 70 5.50 9.91 -11.63
N ASN A 71 5.12 9.12 -12.61
CA ASN A 71 3.72 8.90 -13.00
C ASN A 71 2.92 8.18 -11.91
N ASP A 72 3.52 7.26 -11.16
CA ASP A 72 2.83 6.54 -10.09
C ASP A 72 2.43 7.49 -8.96
N TYR A 73 3.31 8.44 -8.64
CA TYR A 73 3.01 9.47 -7.65
C TYR A 73 1.89 10.39 -8.13
N LEU A 74 1.93 10.82 -9.40
CA LEU A 74 0.89 11.67 -9.98
C LEU A 74 -0.46 10.95 -9.99
N LEU A 75 -0.50 9.68 -10.37
CA LEU A 75 -1.72 8.86 -10.36
C LEU A 75 -2.29 8.78 -8.94
N ALA A 76 -1.49 8.36 -7.97
CA ALA A 76 -1.92 8.26 -6.58
C ALA A 76 -2.42 9.61 -6.02
N LYS A 77 -1.73 10.71 -6.34
CA LYS A 77 -2.18 12.06 -5.97
C LYS A 77 -3.57 12.37 -6.54
N HIS A 78 -3.82 12.10 -7.82
CA HIS A 78 -5.13 12.36 -8.44
C HIS A 78 -6.22 11.51 -7.80
N LEU A 79 -5.96 10.24 -7.53
CA LEU A 79 -6.93 9.36 -6.87
C LEU A 79 -7.30 9.87 -5.46
N ILE A 80 -6.30 10.30 -4.68
CA ILE A 80 -6.52 10.87 -3.35
C ILE A 80 -7.34 12.17 -3.41
N ILE A 81 -7.01 13.07 -4.34
CA ILE A 81 -7.74 14.33 -4.53
C ILE A 81 -9.19 14.07 -4.94
N ASN A 82 -9.41 13.11 -5.84
CA ASN A 82 -10.76 12.73 -6.27
C ASN A 82 -11.60 12.21 -5.11
N GLU A 83 -10.99 11.43 -4.20
CA GLU A 83 -11.67 10.93 -2.98
C GLU A 83 -11.98 12.08 -2.00
N LEU A 84 -11.08 13.05 -1.85
CA LEU A 84 -11.29 14.23 -0.97
C LEU A 84 -12.38 15.17 -1.48
N LYS A 85 -12.61 15.22 -2.80
CA LYS A 85 -13.44 16.24 -3.47
C LYS A 85 -13.01 17.68 -3.18
N GLU A 86 -11.75 17.86 -2.77
CA GLU A 86 -11.14 19.14 -2.42
C GLU A 86 -9.73 19.21 -3.02
N GLU A 87 -9.30 20.42 -3.39
CA GLU A 87 -7.93 20.63 -3.86
C GLU A 87 -6.94 20.55 -2.69
N VAL A 88 -5.98 19.63 -2.80
CA VAL A 88 -4.84 19.54 -1.88
C VAL A 88 -3.56 19.86 -2.62
N GLU A 89 -3.03 21.04 -2.35
CA GLU A 89 -1.74 21.47 -2.87
C GLU A 89 -0.56 20.99 -2.00
N ASP A 90 -0.78 20.80 -0.70
CA ASP A 90 0.28 20.41 0.23
C ASP A 90 0.75 18.97 0.01
N GLU A 91 2.00 18.84 -0.43
CA GLU A 91 2.62 17.53 -0.64
C GLU A 91 2.75 16.71 0.64
N LYS A 92 2.89 17.36 1.81
CA LYS A 92 2.97 16.62 3.07
C LYS A 92 1.65 15.92 3.34
N THR A 93 0.53 16.62 3.21
CA THR A 93 -0.82 16.06 3.31
C THR A 93 -1.03 14.88 2.35
N ILE A 94 -0.61 15.02 1.08
CA ILE A 94 -0.69 13.91 0.11
C ILE A 94 0.14 12.70 0.55
N ARG A 95 1.36 12.90 1.03
CA ARG A 95 2.21 11.81 1.55
C ARG A 95 1.62 11.16 2.80
N ASP A 96 0.97 11.93 3.67
CA ASP A 96 0.28 11.41 4.86
C ASP A 96 -0.92 10.53 4.48
N TYR A 97 -1.67 10.90 3.42
CA TYR A 97 -2.72 10.04 2.86
C TYR A 97 -2.17 8.80 2.17
N MET A 98 -1.13 8.94 1.33
CA MET A 98 -0.46 7.78 0.73
C MET A 98 0.02 6.80 1.82
N LYS A 99 0.63 7.31 2.88
CA LYS A 99 1.02 6.51 4.04
C LYS A 99 -0.20 5.76 4.60
N ARG A 100 -1.29 6.46 4.91
CA ARG A 100 -2.49 5.83 5.50
C ARG A 100 -3.02 4.69 4.63
N PHE A 101 -3.12 4.93 3.33
CA PHE A 101 -3.61 3.92 2.39
C PHE A 101 -2.66 2.73 2.26
N ILE A 102 -1.34 2.96 2.24
CA ILE A 102 -0.37 1.87 2.25
C ILE A 102 -0.52 1.02 3.53
N GLU A 103 -0.61 1.65 4.70
CA GLU A 103 -0.76 0.91 5.97
C GLU A 103 -2.02 0.04 5.99
N LEU A 104 -3.16 0.61 5.58
CA LEU A 104 -4.43 -0.13 5.53
C LEU A 104 -4.41 -1.24 4.47
N GLY A 105 -3.87 -0.94 3.28
CA GLY A 105 -3.75 -1.92 2.21
C GLY A 105 -2.83 -3.08 2.55
N VAL A 106 -1.66 -2.81 3.15
CA VAL A 106 -0.74 -3.84 3.64
C VAL A 106 -1.42 -4.72 4.70
N ALA A 107 -2.10 -4.09 5.66
CA ALA A 107 -2.81 -4.82 6.72
C ALA A 107 -3.86 -5.77 6.14
N HIS A 108 -4.66 -5.30 5.18
CA HIS A 108 -5.69 -6.11 4.55
C HIS A 108 -5.08 -7.26 3.76
N ILE A 109 -4.13 -6.98 2.87
CA ILE A 109 -3.50 -8.02 2.02
C ILE A 109 -2.83 -9.09 2.90
N ALA A 110 -2.12 -8.70 3.96
CA ALA A 110 -1.52 -9.66 4.88
C ALA A 110 -2.57 -10.52 5.58
N SER A 111 -3.67 -9.93 6.08
CA SER A 111 -4.74 -10.70 6.73
C SER A 111 -5.40 -11.71 5.79
N LEU A 112 -5.45 -11.38 4.50
CA LEU A 112 -5.98 -12.24 3.48
C LEU A 112 -5.05 -13.44 3.18
N LEU A 113 -3.73 -13.23 3.19
CA LEU A 113 -2.74 -14.31 3.07
C LEU A 113 -2.63 -15.18 4.33
N GLU A 114 -2.88 -14.62 5.51
CA GLU A 114 -2.88 -15.35 6.78
C GLU A 114 -4.16 -16.19 6.98
N SER A 115 -5.20 -15.99 6.15
CA SER A 115 -6.41 -16.80 6.20
C SER A 115 -6.13 -18.19 5.60
N ASP A 116 -6.51 -19.26 6.31
CA ASP A 116 -6.31 -20.68 5.93
C ASP A 116 -7.07 -21.11 4.65
N ASP A 117 -7.61 -20.17 3.88
CA ASP A 117 -8.37 -20.45 2.68
C ASP A 117 -7.41 -20.56 1.49
N ALA A 118 -6.91 -21.77 1.21
CA ALA A 118 -6.03 -22.02 0.06
C ALA A 118 -6.65 -21.59 -1.28
N ILE A 119 -7.98 -21.52 -1.36
CA ILE A 119 -8.73 -20.98 -2.50
C ILE A 119 -8.46 -19.47 -2.64
N PHE A 120 -8.32 -18.76 -1.53
CA PHE A 120 -8.01 -17.34 -1.52
C PHE A 120 -6.61 -17.06 -2.07
N GLU A 121 -5.59 -17.86 -1.76
CA GLU A 121 -4.25 -17.65 -2.29
C GLU A 121 -4.23 -17.79 -3.83
N GLU A 122 -4.88 -18.82 -4.39
CA GLU A 122 -5.03 -18.98 -5.84
C GLU A 122 -5.90 -17.88 -6.46
N GLU A 123 -7.06 -17.53 -5.88
CA GLU A 123 -7.92 -16.46 -6.39
C GLU A 123 -7.26 -15.08 -6.31
N PHE A 124 -6.49 -14.82 -5.25
CA PHE A 124 -5.72 -13.60 -5.06
C PHE A 124 -4.66 -13.46 -6.15
N LEU A 125 -3.87 -14.52 -6.37
CA LEU A 125 -2.88 -14.55 -7.45
C LEU A 125 -3.54 -14.39 -8.83
N ILE A 126 -4.69 -15.04 -9.07
CA ILE A 126 -5.44 -14.89 -10.33
C ILE A 126 -5.92 -13.45 -10.50
N LYS A 127 -6.53 -12.83 -9.49
CA LYS A 127 -6.97 -11.42 -9.55
C LYS A 127 -5.81 -10.46 -9.77
N LEU A 128 -4.67 -10.74 -9.15
CA LEU A 128 -3.45 -9.94 -9.27
C LEU A 128 -2.82 -10.01 -10.67
N LEU A 129 -2.89 -11.17 -11.33
CA LEU A 129 -2.25 -11.43 -12.63
C LEU A 129 -3.17 -11.17 -13.84
N THR A 130 -4.48 -10.96 -13.62
CA THR A 130 -5.46 -10.71 -14.69
C THR A 130 -5.93 -9.26 -14.78
N ALA A 131 -5.48 -8.39 -13.86
CA ALA A 131 -5.63 -6.94 -13.91
C ALA A 131 -4.46 -6.26 -14.65
#